data_AF-A0A098R1B0-F1
#
_entry.id   AF-A0A098R1B0-F1
#
_cell.length_a   1.000
_cell.length_b   1.000
_cell.length_c   1.000
_cell.angle_alpha   90.00
_cell.angle_beta   90.00
_cell.angle_gamma   90.00
#
_symmetry.space_group_name_H-M   'P 1'
#
loop_
_entity.id
_entity.type
_entity.pdbx_description
1 polymer ?
#
loop_
_entity_poly.entity_id
_entity_poly.type
_entity_poly.pdbx_seq_one_letter_code
_entity_poly.pdbx_strand_id
1 'polypeptide(L)'
;MDDSNGMKRRLQSLCFFGLLLLAAPGLFSQAGGTITVQNFSDVLMYVTTLPVTIQEFRELQTNPAKAATLAEELFPQMETILPGSYLPNLPSFTGETLILALQAESASAGYPISVKLIPGGSAGRAYALGQPDDQSDTSPDSIGMLPVTRIKPHPEPIRIDGRFVDWLSRPELRSYRQDSMPVVIIQQNNTGIRQITPGDSVFWRKGGAQLDVVKTLLTQENLYFMASSYQQITPGTSIILRLHKTAPKEQQSKTADVTIEIPVVRRGGPVYLWPGSALDTEAGLPQTASGPGAGASPSAADPGNPDNPIYMGQYGASNFSVEAAISRAILEDFGFFNPEAQDGVIELSTGVSDAGIFEEFYYGLIPLAEVIQGGR
;
A
#
# COMPACT_ATOMS: atom_id res chain seq x y z
N MET A 1 29.00 6.47 42.09
CA MET A 1 27.58 6.85 41.92
C MET A 1 27.31 6.79 40.42
N ASP A 2 27.48 5.63 39.79
CA ASP A 2 26.59 4.44 39.73
C ASP A 2 25.43 4.61 38.76
N ASP A 3 25.77 4.78 37.47
CA ASP A 3 24.84 4.67 36.34
C ASP A 3 25.26 3.62 35.29
N SER A 4 26.32 2.84 35.53
CA SER A 4 26.81 1.83 34.57
C SER A 4 26.11 0.46 34.66
N ASN A 5 25.20 0.28 35.62
CA ASN A 5 24.50 -0.99 35.85
C ASN A 5 23.16 -1.12 35.09
N GLY A 6 22.57 -0.03 34.61
CA GLY A 6 21.30 -0.05 33.88
C GLY A 6 21.42 -0.60 32.45
N MET A 7 22.51 -0.27 31.76
CA MET A 7 22.72 -0.61 30.35
C MET A 7 23.17 -2.08 30.15
N LYS A 8 23.89 -2.64 31.13
CA LYS A 8 24.31 -4.07 31.10
C LYS A 8 23.15 -5.04 31.30
N ARG A 9 22.11 -4.67 32.08
CA ARG A 9 20.92 -5.54 32.29
C ARG A 9 19.99 -5.61 31.06
N ARG A 10 19.92 -4.54 30.25
CA ARG A 10 19.13 -4.55 29.00
C ARG A 10 19.82 -5.33 27.88
N LEU A 11 21.15 -5.25 27.75
CA LEU A 11 21.90 -6.10 26.81
C LEU A 11 21.93 -7.58 27.22
N GLN A 12 22.00 -7.89 28.52
CA GLN A 12 21.93 -9.28 28.98
C GLN A 12 20.55 -9.92 28.78
N SER A 13 19.44 -9.15 28.83
CA SER A 13 18.11 -9.70 28.55
C SER A 13 17.84 -9.94 27.06
N LEU A 14 18.46 -9.15 26.17
CA LEU A 14 18.38 -9.36 24.71
C LEU A 14 19.25 -10.53 24.23
N CYS A 15 20.41 -10.76 24.84
CA CYS A 15 21.25 -11.91 24.49
C CYS A 15 20.79 -13.25 25.10
N PHE A 16 19.97 -13.24 26.17
CA PHE A 16 19.49 -14.49 26.78
C PHE A 16 18.24 -15.08 26.11
N PHE A 17 17.44 -14.26 25.40
CA PHE A 17 16.24 -14.75 24.71
C PHE A 17 16.49 -15.12 23.24
N GLY A 18 17.38 -14.42 22.55
CA GLY A 18 17.76 -14.75 21.16
C GLY A 18 18.58 -16.04 21.00
N LEU A 19 18.98 -16.69 22.10
CA LEU A 19 19.78 -17.91 22.08
C LEU A 19 19.00 -19.17 22.46
N LEU A 20 17.73 -19.06 22.85
CA LEU A 20 16.94 -20.20 23.31
C LEU A 20 16.11 -20.89 22.21
N LEU A 21 16.05 -20.30 21.01
CA LEU A 21 15.49 -20.94 19.80
C LEU A 21 16.56 -21.44 18.82
N LEU A 22 17.84 -21.09 19.01
CA LEU A 22 18.96 -21.52 18.16
C LEU A 22 19.84 -22.61 18.80
N ALA A 23 19.63 -22.96 20.07
CA ALA A 23 20.45 -23.90 20.81
C ALA A 23 19.75 -25.22 21.19
N ALA A 24 18.83 -25.70 20.34
CA ALA A 24 18.48 -27.12 20.30
C ALA A 24 19.25 -27.78 19.14
N PRO A 25 20.44 -28.37 19.38
CA PRO A 25 21.14 -29.17 18.39
C PRO A 25 20.44 -30.54 18.29
N GLY A 26 19.35 -30.59 17.55
CA GLY A 26 18.61 -31.82 17.27
C GLY A 26 17.29 -31.48 16.62
N LEU A 27 17.07 -32.04 15.42
CA LEU A 27 15.92 -31.80 14.53
C LEU A 27 16.15 -30.60 13.58
N PHE A 28 16.96 -30.82 12.54
CA PHE A 28 16.52 -30.37 11.23
C PHE A 28 15.15 -31.02 11.00
N SER A 29 14.08 -30.31 11.36
CA SER A 29 12.74 -30.67 10.92
C SER A 29 12.78 -30.58 9.41
N GLN A 30 13.07 -31.70 8.74
CA GLN A 30 13.09 -31.75 7.29
C GLN A 30 11.72 -31.26 6.83
N ALA A 31 11.72 -30.26 5.94
CA ALA A 31 10.50 -29.82 5.29
C ALA A 31 9.80 -31.06 4.73
N GLY A 32 8.64 -31.40 5.28
CA GLY A 32 7.87 -32.59 4.92
C GLY A 32 7.09 -32.40 3.62
N GLY A 33 7.02 -31.17 3.13
CA GLY A 33 6.32 -30.76 1.92
C GLY A 33 5.85 -29.32 2.06
N THR A 34 4.84 -28.94 1.27
CA THR A 34 4.24 -27.61 1.35
C THR A 34 2.74 -27.66 1.65
N ILE A 35 2.20 -26.57 2.18
CA ILE A 35 0.76 -26.35 2.37
C ILE A 35 0.31 -25.13 1.57
N THR A 36 -1.00 -24.98 1.43
CA THR A 36 -1.62 -23.75 0.92
C THR A 36 -2.39 -23.08 2.05
N VAL A 37 -2.27 -21.77 2.18
CA VAL A 37 -3.09 -20.98 3.11
C VAL A 37 -4.01 -20.08 2.32
N GLN A 38 -5.29 -20.03 2.69
CA GLN A 38 -6.30 -19.18 2.06
C GLN A 38 -6.79 -18.12 3.04
N ASN A 39 -6.79 -16.87 2.60
CA ASN A 39 -7.27 -15.74 3.38
C ASN A 39 -8.74 -15.47 3.02
N PHE A 40 -9.65 -15.84 3.92
CA PHE A 40 -11.08 -15.56 3.81
C PHE A 40 -11.49 -14.22 4.45
N SER A 41 -10.58 -13.53 5.12
CA SER A 41 -10.86 -12.21 5.67
C SER A 41 -10.91 -11.14 4.56
N ASP A 42 -11.49 -10.00 4.90
CA ASP A 42 -11.47 -8.78 4.09
C ASP A 42 -10.21 -7.93 4.32
N VAL A 43 -9.24 -8.43 5.11
CA VAL A 43 -8.00 -7.74 5.43
C VAL A 43 -6.77 -8.49 4.90
N LEU A 44 -5.70 -7.74 4.65
CA LEU A 44 -4.39 -8.31 4.31
C LEU A 44 -3.90 -9.17 5.49
N MET A 45 -3.27 -10.31 5.22
CA MET A 45 -2.56 -11.04 6.28
C MET A 45 -1.07 -11.19 5.93
N TYR A 46 -0.25 -11.22 6.99
CA TYR A 46 1.13 -11.67 6.92
C TYR A 46 1.19 -13.06 7.53
N VAL A 47 1.73 -14.03 6.83
CA VAL A 47 1.69 -15.44 7.22
C VAL A 47 3.09 -16.03 7.18
N THR A 48 3.42 -16.84 8.17
CA THR A 48 4.59 -17.72 8.14
C THR A 48 4.27 -19.05 8.80
N THR A 49 5.13 -20.03 8.57
CA THR A 49 5.02 -21.39 9.11
C THR A 49 6.26 -21.75 9.90
N LEU A 50 6.08 -22.35 11.07
CA LEU A 50 7.18 -22.72 11.97
C LEU A 50 7.02 -24.15 12.47
N PRO A 51 8.10 -24.92 12.63
CA PRO A 51 8.03 -26.18 13.37
C PRO A 51 7.83 -25.85 14.85
N VAL A 52 6.84 -26.45 15.49
CA VAL A 52 6.62 -26.28 16.93
C VAL A 52 6.21 -27.60 17.56
N THR A 53 6.45 -27.74 18.86
CA THR A 53 5.85 -28.79 19.68
C THR A 53 4.47 -28.37 20.18
N ILE A 54 3.64 -29.34 20.58
CA ILE A 54 2.35 -29.07 21.23
C ILE A 54 2.51 -28.20 22.49
N GLN A 55 3.62 -28.35 23.22
CA GLN A 55 3.88 -27.56 24.43
C GLN A 55 4.18 -26.09 24.09
N GLU A 56 4.99 -25.83 23.06
CA GLU A 56 5.28 -24.46 22.59
C GLU A 56 4.02 -23.79 22.05
N PHE A 57 3.19 -24.51 21.31
CA PHE A 57 1.90 -23.98 20.84
C PHE A 57 0.99 -23.58 22.00
N ARG A 58 0.85 -24.43 23.03
CA ARG A 58 0.07 -24.11 24.24
C ARG A 58 0.64 -22.91 24.99
N GLU A 59 1.97 -22.77 25.03
CA GLU A 59 2.61 -21.61 25.64
C GLU A 59 2.31 -20.34 24.85
N LEU A 60 2.38 -20.38 23.52
CA LEU A 60 1.98 -19.26 22.66
C LEU A 60 0.53 -18.89 22.89
N GLN A 61 -0.39 -19.88 22.93
CA GLN A 61 -1.83 -19.70 23.21
C GLN A 61 -2.14 -19.07 24.57
N THR A 62 -1.31 -19.34 25.58
CA THR A 62 -1.55 -18.88 26.97
C THR A 62 -0.72 -17.65 27.34
N ASN A 63 0.31 -17.31 26.55
CA ASN A 63 1.17 -16.15 26.75
C ASN A 63 1.16 -15.24 25.51
N PRO A 64 0.19 -14.31 25.45
CA PRO A 64 0.00 -13.47 24.28
C PRO A 64 1.21 -12.54 24.00
N ALA A 65 1.95 -12.14 25.05
CA ALA A 65 3.18 -11.37 24.91
C ALA A 65 4.29 -12.16 24.20
N LYS A 66 4.43 -13.46 24.49
CA LYS A 66 5.40 -14.34 23.81
C LYS A 66 5.07 -14.47 22.33
N ALA A 67 3.79 -14.62 21.98
CA ALA A 67 3.35 -14.66 20.60
C ALA A 67 3.61 -13.33 19.86
N ALA A 68 3.40 -12.19 20.53
CA ALA A 68 3.73 -10.89 19.96
C ALA A 68 5.22 -10.71 19.70
N THR A 69 6.09 -11.06 20.66
CA THR A 69 7.54 -11.01 20.45
C THR A 69 7.98 -11.92 19.30
N LEU A 70 7.43 -13.14 19.22
CA LEU A 70 7.74 -14.06 18.14
C LEU A 70 7.32 -13.50 16.77
N ALA A 71 6.12 -12.93 16.69
CA ALA A 71 5.64 -12.35 15.45
C ALA A 71 6.38 -11.06 15.06
N GLU A 72 6.82 -10.24 16.02
CA GLU A 72 7.71 -9.09 15.77
C GLU A 72 9.04 -9.53 15.15
N GLU A 73 9.66 -10.57 15.73
CA GLU A 73 10.94 -11.12 15.26
C GLU A 73 10.82 -11.70 13.84
N LEU A 74 9.69 -12.37 13.55
CA LEU A 74 9.46 -13.03 12.28
C LEU A 74 8.83 -12.13 11.21
N PHE A 75 8.33 -10.95 11.57
CA PHE A 75 7.61 -10.06 10.64
C PHE A 75 8.35 -9.84 9.31
N PRO A 76 9.67 -9.57 9.28
CA PRO A 76 10.41 -9.37 8.01
C PRO A 76 10.47 -10.60 7.10
N GLN A 77 10.16 -11.79 7.62
CA GLN A 77 10.18 -13.07 6.92
C GLN A 77 8.78 -13.57 6.57
N MET A 78 7.73 -12.87 6.99
CA MET A 78 6.35 -13.27 6.72
C MET A 78 5.97 -12.95 5.27
N GLU A 79 5.25 -13.85 4.66
CA GLU A 79 4.71 -13.68 3.32
C GLU A 79 3.34 -13.01 3.37
N THR A 80 3.01 -12.25 2.33
CA THR A 80 1.76 -11.48 2.28
C THR A 80 0.68 -12.24 1.52
N ILE A 81 -0.52 -12.28 2.08
CA ILE A 81 -1.72 -12.85 1.43
C ILE A 81 -2.84 -11.81 1.39
N LEU A 82 -3.27 -11.47 0.17
CA LEU A 82 -4.32 -10.49 -0.08
C LEU A 82 -5.71 -11.01 0.37
N PRO A 83 -6.67 -10.11 0.66
CA PRO A 83 -8.05 -10.51 0.92
C PRO A 83 -8.62 -11.40 -0.19
N GLY A 84 -9.25 -12.52 0.19
CA GLY A 84 -9.87 -13.46 -0.75
C GLY A 84 -8.90 -14.28 -1.61
N SER A 85 -7.58 -14.15 -1.42
CA SER A 85 -6.57 -14.91 -2.17
C SER A 85 -6.03 -16.10 -1.39
N TYR A 86 -5.09 -16.83 -2.00
CA TYR A 86 -4.36 -17.92 -1.39
C TYR A 86 -2.86 -17.76 -1.60
N LEU A 87 -2.08 -18.28 -0.66
CA LEU A 87 -0.63 -18.37 -0.72
C LEU A 87 -0.24 -19.86 -0.81
N PRO A 88 0.19 -20.34 -1.98
CA PRO A 88 0.65 -21.72 -2.14
C PRO A 88 2.09 -21.86 -1.64
N ASN A 89 2.53 -23.11 -1.48
CA ASN A 89 3.92 -23.47 -1.25
C ASN A 89 4.54 -23.03 0.09
N LEU A 90 3.73 -22.70 1.09
CA LEU A 90 4.23 -22.45 2.44
C LEU A 90 4.87 -23.73 3.01
N PRO A 91 6.04 -23.65 3.66
CA PRO A 91 6.69 -24.82 4.25
C PRO A 91 5.78 -25.57 5.24
N SER A 92 5.84 -26.90 5.18
CA SER A 92 5.26 -27.75 6.22
C SER A 92 6.31 -28.71 6.75
N PHE A 93 6.17 -29.06 8.02
CA PHE A 93 7.18 -29.82 8.75
C PHE A 93 6.71 -31.26 8.97
N THR A 94 7.68 -32.15 9.19
CA THR A 94 7.41 -33.57 9.49
C THR A 94 6.71 -33.74 10.84
N GLY A 95 7.07 -32.91 11.82
CA GLY A 95 6.32 -32.71 13.06
C GLY A 95 5.18 -31.69 12.91
N GLU A 96 4.63 -31.24 14.02
CA GLU A 96 3.57 -30.22 14.02
C GLU A 96 4.07 -28.90 13.43
N THR A 97 3.20 -28.24 12.69
CA THR A 97 3.48 -26.94 12.05
C THR A 97 2.56 -25.88 12.62
N LEU A 98 3.13 -24.76 13.05
CA LEU A 98 2.38 -23.57 13.41
C LEU A 98 2.23 -22.68 12.19
N ILE A 99 1.00 -22.35 11.81
CA ILE A 99 0.69 -21.21 10.97
C ILE A 99 0.52 -20.01 11.90
N LEU A 100 1.41 -19.03 11.77
CA LEU A 100 1.36 -17.76 12.48
C LEU A 100 0.91 -16.68 11.48
N ALA A 101 -0.20 -16.01 11.78
CA ALA A 101 -0.76 -14.99 10.90
C ALA A 101 -1.01 -13.68 11.65
N LEU A 102 -0.66 -12.56 11.02
CA LEU A 102 -0.97 -11.21 11.48
C LEU A 102 -2.02 -10.60 10.59
N GLN A 103 -3.15 -10.21 11.18
CA GLN A 103 -4.23 -9.56 10.45
C GLN A 103 -3.99 -8.05 10.39
N ALA A 104 -3.87 -7.50 9.20
CA ALA A 104 -3.67 -6.09 8.96
C ALA A 104 -5.00 -5.32 9.06
N GLU A 105 -5.64 -5.35 10.22
CA GLU A 105 -6.86 -4.60 10.44
C GLU A 105 -6.57 -3.11 10.49
N SER A 106 -7.16 -2.38 9.57
CA SER A 106 -6.92 -0.96 9.43
C SER A 106 -7.45 -0.13 10.63
N ALA A 107 -8.31 -0.71 11.50
CA ALA A 107 -8.87 -0.01 12.69
C ALA A 107 -8.07 -0.22 13.96
N SER A 108 -7.19 -1.20 13.94
CA SER A 108 -6.54 -1.65 15.13
C SER A 108 -5.21 -0.93 15.26
N ALA A 109 -4.92 -0.44 16.46
CA ALA A 109 -3.62 0.14 16.80
C ALA A 109 -2.47 -0.89 16.84
N GLY A 110 -2.60 -1.99 16.08
CA GLY A 110 -1.66 -3.10 15.94
C GLY A 110 -2.37 -4.36 15.42
N TYR A 111 -1.58 -5.38 15.10
CA TYR A 111 -2.07 -6.57 14.38
C TYR A 111 -2.65 -7.62 15.33
N PRO A 112 -3.91 -8.05 15.15
CA PRO A 112 -4.38 -9.30 15.75
C PRO A 112 -3.53 -10.48 15.27
N ILE A 113 -3.12 -11.32 16.21
CA ILE A 113 -2.33 -12.52 15.96
C ILE A 113 -3.28 -13.72 15.92
N SER A 114 -3.23 -14.48 14.84
CA SER A 114 -3.91 -15.77 14.70
C SER A 114 -2.86 -16.87 14.67
N VAL A 115 -3.03 -17.89 15.50
CA VAL A 115 -2.16 -19.07 15.50
C VAL A 115 -2.98 -20.33 15.22
N LYS A 116 -2.52 -21.14 14.28
CA LYS A 116 -3.16 -22.40 13.90
C LYS A 116 -2.12 -23.50 13.89
N LEU A 117 -2.28 -24.47 14.78
CA LEU A 117 -1.46 -25.69 14.76
C LEU A 117 -2.05 -26.64 13.74
N ILE A 118 -1.20 -27.22 12.89
CA ILE A 118 -1.58 -28.28 11.98
C ILE A 118 -0.70 -29.52 12.24
N PRO A 119 -1.27 -30.73 12.11
CA PRO A 119 -0.53 -31.96 12.41
C PRO A 119 0.57 -32.20 11.37
N GLY A 120 1.61 -32.95 11.78
CA GLY A 120 2.64 -33.43 10.86
C GLY A 120 2.07 -34.28 9.73
N GLY A 121 2.72 -34.25 8.56
CA GLY A 121 2.23 -34.96 7.37
C GLY A 121 1.07 -34.26 6.65
N SER A 122 0.84 -32.99 6.94
CA SER A 122 -0.19 -32.15 6.30
C SER A 122 0.15 -31.65 4.89
N ALA A 123 1.22 -32.14 4.28
CA ALA A 123 1.67 -31.69 2.96
C ALA A 123 0.56 -31.86 1.90
N GLY A 124 0.44 -30.86 1.01
CA GLY A 124 -0.56 -30.79 -0.05
C GLY A 124 -1.96 -30.36 0.40
N ARG A 125 -2.17 -30.05 1.69
CA ARG A 125 -3.47 -29.60 2.21
C ARG A 125 -3.60 -28.07 2.16
N ALA A 126 -4.85 -27.61 2.07
CA ALA A 126 -5.21 -26.19 2.13
C ALA A 126 -5.83 -25.86 3.50
N TYR A 127 -5.47 -24.70 4.04
CA TYR A 127 -5.94 -24.21 5.32
C TYR A 127 -6.55 -22.82 5.18
N ALA A 128 -7.81 -22.68 5.59
CA ALA A 128 -8.48 -21.38 5.70
C ALA A 128 -7.99 -20.61 6.94
N LEU A 129 -7.89 -19.29 6.80
CA LEU A 129 -7.75 -18.31 7.87
C LEU A 129 -8.82 -17.21 7.70
N GLY A 130 -9.30 -16.66 8.81
CA GLY A 130 -10.19 -15.50 8.81
C GLY A 130 -11.67 -15.83 8.65
N GLN A 131 -12.07 -17.09 8.90
CA GLN A 131 -13.49 -17.45 8.97
C GLN A 131 -14.02 -17.25 10.39
N PRO A 132 -15.29 -16.79 10.57
CA PRO A 132 -15.90 -16.65 11.91
C PRO A 132 -15.88 -17.95 12.71
N ASP A 133 -16.00 -19.08 12.03
CA ASP A 133 -16.02 -20.41 12.63
C ASP A 133 -14.64 -20.83 13.19
N ASP A 134 -13.55 -20.14 12.80
CA ASP A 134 -12.21 -20.33 13.36
C ASP A 134 -12.17 -20.06 14.88
N GLN A 135 -13.15 -19.35 15.43
CA GLN A 135 -13.25 -19.10 16.88
C GLN A 135 -14.04 -20.16 17.65
N SER A 136 -14.82 -21.01 16.96
CA SER A 136 -15.80 -21.91 17.58
C SER A 136 -15.51 -23.39 17.38
N ASP A 137 -14.59 -23.73 16.49
CA ASP A 137 -14.20 -25.12 16.29
C ASP A 137 -13.50 -25.62 17.56
N THR A 138 -14.10 -26.62 18.20
CA THR A 138 -13.60 -27.27 19.43
C THR A 138 -12.85 -28.55 19.10
N SER A 139 -12.58 -28.80 17.81
CA SER A 139 -11.68 -29.86 17.38
C SER A 139 -10.32 -29.72 18.10
N PRO A 140 -9.70 -30.79 18.60
CA PRO A 140 -8.33 -30.74 19.12
C PRO A 140 -7.28 -30.28 18.08
N ASP A 141 -7.68 -30.18 16.81
CA ASP A 141 -6.92 -29.61 15.69
C ASP A 141 -7.26 -28.13 15.39
N SER A 142 -8.04 -27.46 16.26
CA SER A 142 -8.62 -26.15 15.96
C SER A 142 -7.77 -24.95 16.39
N ILE A 143 -8.17 -23.84 15.81
CA ILE A 143 -7.50 -22.54 15.77
C ILE A 143 -7.67 -21.84 17.11
N GLY A 144 -6.55 -21.50 17.75
CA GLY A 144 -6.57 -20.55 18.85
C GLY A 144 -6.37 -19.16 18.28
N MET A 145 -7.43 -18.38 18.09
CA MET A 145 -7.24 -16.93 18.00
C MET A 145 -6.73 -16.46 19.37
N LEU A 146 -5.49 -15.96 19.38
CA LEU A 146 -4.92 -15.43 20.60
C LEU A 146 -5.65 -14.14 21.01
N PRO A 147 -5.85 -13.89 22.31
CA PRO A 147 -6.30 -12.58 22.78
C PRO A 147 -5.41 -11.52 22.15
N VAL A 148 -6.03 -10.62 21.39
CA VAL A 148 -5.40 -9.66 20.47
C VAL A 148 -4.20 -8.99 21.15
N THR A 149 -3.00 -9.51 20.90
CA THR A 149 -1.77 -8.87 21.36
C THR A 149 -1.27 -8.06 20.21
N ARG A 150 -1.52 -6.75 20.32
CA ARG A 150 -1.27 -5.78 19.26
C ARG A 150 0.23 -5.55 19.16
N ILE A 151 0.80 -6.03 18.08
CA ILE A 151 2.15 -5.69 17.67
C ILE A 151 2.12 -4.34 16.97
N LYS A 152 3.09 -3.47 17.26
CA LYS A 152 3.38 -2.26 16.48
C LYS A 152 4.78 -2.41 15.90
N PRO A 153 4.94 -2.98 14.70
CA PRO A 153 6.26 -3.14 14.10
C PRO A 153 6.87 -1.75 13.86
N HIS A 154 8.15 -1.62 14.18
CA HIS A 154 8.96 -0.42 13.98
C HIS A 154 9.21 -0.16 12.48
N PRO A 155 9.51 1.10 12.08
CA PRO A 155 8.45 2.04 11.71
C PRO A 155 7.48 1.39 10.72
N GLU A 156 6.19 1.36 11.08
CA GLU A 156 5.15 0.81 10.22
C GLU A 156 5.28 1.41 8.81
N PRO A 157 5.41 0.58 7.75
CA PRO A 157 5.24 1.10 6.41
C PRO A 157 3.87 1.76 6.37
N ILE A 158 3.82 3.00 5.87
CA ILE A 158 2.55 3.70 5.74
C ILE A 158 1.62 2.83 4.91
N ARG A 159 0.47 2.54 5.49
CA ARG A 159 -0.47 1.58 4.94
C ARG A 159 -1.41 2.32 4.02
N ILE A 160 -1.74 1.66 2.91
CA ILE A 160 -2.79 2.11 2.01
C ILE A 160 -4.00 1.29 2.35
N ASP A 161 -4.70 1.74 3.36
CA ASP A 161 -5.90 1.11 3.86
C ASP A 161 -7.10 2.05 3.82
N GLY A 162 -6.91 3.25 3.22
CA GLY A 162 -7.92 4.27 3.07
C GLY A 162 -8.27 4.93 4.39
N ARG A 163 -7.40 4.86 5.40
CA ARG A 163 -7.61 5.48 6.71
C ARG A 163 -6.75 6.71 6.85
N PHE A 164 -7.30 7.75 6.22
CA PHE A 164 -6.86 9.14 6.25
C PHE A 164 -6.33 9.64 7.61
N VAL A 165 -6.85 9.11 8.73
CA VAL A 165 -6.45 9.47 10.09
C VAL A 165 -4.96 9.21 10.32
N ASP A 166 -4.42 8.12 9.79
CA ASP A 166 -3.01 7.78 9.98
C ASP A 166 -2.14 8.79 9.23
N TRP A 167 -2.49 9.13 8.01
CA TRP A 167 -1.75 10.14 7.24
C TRP A 167 -1.83 11.54 7.85
N LEU A 168 -3.01 11.99 8.26
CA LEU A 168 -3.17 13.31 8.86
C LEU A 168 -2.41 13.46 10.17
N SER A 169 -2.43 12.42 11.00
CA SER A 169 -1.85 12.43 12.35
C SER A 169 -0.33 12.31 12.39
N ARG A 170 0.33 12.10 11.25
CA ARG A 170 1.79 12.00 11.10
C ARG A 170 2.38 13.36 10.75
N PRO A 171 2.79 14.19 11.72
CA PRO A 171 3.40 15.49 11.47
C PRO A 171 4.77 15.39 10.78
N GLU A 172 5.42 14.22 10.86
CA GLU A 172 6.66 13.91 10.15
C GLU A 172 6.48 13.90 8.62
N LEU A 173 5.25 13.73 8.13
CA LEU A 173 4.96 13.75 6.71
C LEU A 173 4.86 15.16 6.19
N ARG A 174 5.63 15.43 5.13
CA ARG A 174 5.55 16.70 4.42
C ARG A 174 4.16 16.86 3.83
N SER A 175 3.58 18.03 4.07
CA SER A 175 2.23 18.37 3.64
C SER A 175 2.26 19.59 2.74
N TYR A 176 1.57 19.48 1.62
CA TYR A 176 1.38 20.52 0.63
C TYR A 176 -0.09 20.91 0.67
N ARG A 177 -0.39 22.05 1.32
CA ARG A 177 -1.72 22.63 1.22
C ARG A 177 -1.92 23.11 -0.21
N GLN A 178 -2.99 22.64 -0.84
CA GLN A 178 -3.34 23.10 -2.16
C GLN A 178 -4.14 24.39 -2.01
N ASP A 179 -3.89 25.34 -2.91
CA ASP A 179 -4.77 26.49 -3.00
C ASP A 179 -6.17 26.00 -3.32
N SER A 180 -7.15 26.60 -2.64
CA SER A 180 -8.55 26.22 -2.82
C SER A 180 -9.07 26.46 -4.24
N MET A 181 -8.29 27.07 -5.13
CA MET A 181 -8.67 27.43 -6.50
C MET A 181 -7.59 26.96 -7.49
N PRO A 182 -7.95 26.25 -8.56
CA PRO A 182 -7.00 25.79 -9.56
C PRO A 182 -6.43 26.97 -10.32
N VAL A 183 -5.18 26.83 -10.73
CA VAL A 183 -4.47 27.80 -11.57
C VAL A 183 -5.05 27.79 -12.99
N VAL A 184 -5.35 26.60 -13.50
CA VAL A 184 -5.89 26.37 -14.84
C VAL A 184 -7.00 25.32 -14.74
N ILE A 185 -8.10 25.54 -15.47
CA ILE A 185 -9.13 24.53 -15.71
C ILE A 185 -9.19 24.29 -17.21
N ILE A 186 -8.93 23.06 -17.62
CA ILE A 186 -9.07 22.63 -19.01
C ILE A 186 -10.36 21.82 -19.12
N GLN A 187 -11.25 22.20 -20.02
CA GLN A 187 -12.45 21.45 -20.36
C GLN A 187 -12.29 20.85 -21.76
N GLN A 188 -12.56 19.56 -21.86
CA GLN A 188 -12.70 18.84 -23.12
C GLN A 188 -14.12 18.31 -23.28
N ASN A 189 -14.68 18.49 -24.47
CA ASN A 189 -15.96 17.90 -24.86
C ASN A 189 -15.97 17.65 -26.38
N ASN A 190 -17.12 17.28 -26.95
CA ASN A 190 -17.29 17.03 -28.38
C ASN A 190 -16.97 18.23 -29.29
N THR A 191 -16.88 19.45 -28.74
CA THR A 191 -16.57 20.68 -29.49
C THR A 191 -15.09 21.04 -29.47
N GLY A 192 -14.27 20.35 -28.67
CA GLY A 192 -12.84 20.56 -28.57
C GLY A 192 -12.35 20.77 -27.14
N ILE A 193 -11.12 21.27 -27.03
CA ILE A 193 -10.44 21.57 -25.76
C ILE A 193 -10.42 23.10 -25.58
N ARG A 194 -10.73 23.57 -24.37
CA ARG A 194 -10.63 24.99 -24.03
C ARG A 194 -10.30 25.19 -22.56
N GLN A 195 -9.61 26.29 -22.26
CA GLN A 195 -9.46 26.76 -20.90
C GLN A 195 -10.75 27.48 -20.45
N ILE A 196 -11.19 27.22 -19.23
CA ILE A 196 -12.42 27.81 -18.65
C ILE A 196 -12.15 28.41 -17.27
N THR A 197 -13.10 29.20 -16.77
CA THR A 197 -13.05 29.72 -15.39
C THR A 197 -13.77 28.77 -14.43
N PRO A 198 -13.52 28.87 -13.10
CA PRO A 198 -14.27 28.09 -12.12
C PRO A 198 -15.79 28.33 -12.15
N GLY A 199 -16.25 29.48 -12.66
CA GLY A 199 -17.68 29.78 -12.80
C GLY A 199 -18.34 29.06 -13.99
N ASP A 200 -17.55 28.69 -15.00
CA ASP A 200 -18.00 27.98 -16.20
C ASP A 200 -17.88 26.46 -16.06
N SER A 201 -17.23 25.99 -14.99
CA SER A 201 -16.94 24.57 -14.74
C SER A 201 -18.17 23.84 -14.18
N VAL A 202 -18.41 22.64 -14.72
CA VAL A 202 -19.50 21.76 -14.29
C VAL A 202 -19.09 20.98 -13.04
N PHE A 203 -17.82 20.60 -12.93
CA PHE A 203 -17.30 19.71 -11.89
C PHE A 203 -16.51 20.44 -10.80
N TRP A 204 -16.26 21.75 -10.94
CA TRP A 204 -15.60 22.49 -9.88
C TRP A 204 -16.39 22.40 -8.59
N ARG A 205 -15.72 22.00 -7.50
CA ARG A 205 -16.36 21.69 -6.21
C ARG A 205 -17.41 20.57 -6.31
N LYS A 206 -17.20 19.59 -7.18
CA LYS A 206 -17.92 18.31 -7.20
C LYS A 206 -16.94 17.15 -7.38
N GLY A 207 -17.39 15.95 -7.04
CA GLY A 207 -16.65 14.70 -7.25
C GLY A 207 -15.28 14.61 -6.57
N GLY A 208 -15.00 15.50 -5.61
CA GLY A 208 -13.70 15.55 -4.95
C GLY A 208 -12.59 16.12 -5.82
N ALA A 209 -12.93 16.87 -6.90
CA ALA A 209 -11.94 17.56 -7.71
C ALA A 209 -11.08 18.47 -6.83
N GLN A 210 -11.69 19.30 -6.01
CA GLN A 210 -10.99 20.27 -5.16
C GLN A 210 -10.17 19.58 -4.07
N LEU A 211 -8.85 19.47 -4.28
CA LEU A 211 -7.91 18.95 -3.29
C LEU A 211 -7.68 19.98 -2.16
N ASP A 212 -7.49 19.49 -0.95
CA ASP A 212 -7.18 20.27 0.26
C ASP A 212 -5.76 20.01 0.73
N VAL A 213 -5.48 18.77 1.14
CA VAL A 213 -4.16 18.36 1.61
C VAL A 213 -3.61 17.26 0.72
N VAL A 214 -2.35 17.45 0.34
CA VAL A 214 -1.52 16.44 -0.29
C VAL A 214 -0.35 16.12 0.63
N LYS A 215 0.02 14.85 0.73
CA LYS A 215 1.21 14.37 1.46
C LYS A 215 1.97 13.36 0.63
N THR A 216 3.28 13.31 0.85
CA THR A 216 4.15 12.31 0.22
C THR A 216 5.12 11.73 1.23
N LEU A 217 5.43 10.44 1.11
CA LEU A 217 6.52 9.78 1.82
C LEU A 217 7.30 8.92 0.84
N LEU A 218 8.58 9.23 0.64
CA LEU A 218 9.49 8.35 -0.08
C LEU A 218 10.11 7.34 0.89
N THR A 219 10.05 6.06 0.56
CA THR A 219 10.71 4.98 1.29
C THR A 219 11.76 4.31 0.40
N GLN A 220 12.36 3.22 0.86
CA GLN A 220 13.27 2.41 0.03
C GLN A 220 12.55 1.70 -1.12
N GLU A 221 11.27 1.38 -0.95
CA GLU A 221 10.52 0.54 -1.90
C GLU A 221 9.46 1.32 -2.68
N ASN A 222 8.83 2.31 -2.03
CA ASN A 222 7.66 3.01 -2.57
C ASN A 222 7.73 4.51 -2.34
N LEU A 223 7.19 5.27 -3.28
CA LEU A 223 6.65 6.60 -3.06
C LEU A 223 5.19 6.46 -2.62
N TYR A 224 4.91 6.76 -1.36
CA TYR A 224 3.55 6.87 -0.89
C TYR A 224 3.03 8.28 -1.17
N PHE A 225 1.81 8.36 -1.68
CA PHE A 225 1.11 9.60 -1.98
C PHE A 225 -0.26 9.60 -1.32
N MET A 226 -0.66 10.71 -0.70
CA MET A 226 -2.02 10.92 -0.21
C MET A 226 -2.56 12.24 -0.73
N ALA A 227 -3.79 12.22 -1.22
CA ALA A 227 -4.57 13.42 -1.49
C ALA A 227 -5.90 13.35 -0.75
N SER A 228 -6.40 14.49 -0.32
CA SER A 228 -7.68 14.61 0.37
C SER A 228 -8.47 15.80 -0.13
N SER A 229 -9.79 15.74 0.07
CA SER A 229 -10.74 16.77 -0.32
C SER A 229 -11.76 16.97 0.79
N TYR A 230 -12.29 18.20 0.93
CA TYR A 230 -13.49 18.46 1.75
C TYR A 230 -14.76 17.85 1.17
N GLN A 231 -14.68 17.31 -0.05
CA GLN A 231 -15.79 16.75 -0.78
C GLN A 231 -15.58 15.27 -1.03
N GLN A 232 -16.69 14.57 -1.25
CA GLN A 232 -16.59 13.16 -1.56
C GLN A 232 -15.85 12.96 -2.89
N ILE A 233 -14.73 12.24 -2.86
CA ILE A 233 -14.02 11.75 -4.04
C ILE A 233 -14.85 10.59 -4.62
N THR A 234 -15.50 10.84 -5.75
CA THR A 234 -16.41 9.88 -6.37
C THR A 234 -15.71 9.04 -7.44
N PRO A 235 -16.21 7.84 -7.74
CA PRO A 235 -15.82 7.13 -8.96
C PRO A 235 -15.93 8.02 -10.20
N GLY A 236 -14.94 7.96 -11.10
CA GLY A 236 -14.82 8.82 -12.28
C GLY A 236 -13.89 10.03 -12.10
N THR A 237 -13.34 10.22 -10.90
CA THR A 237 -12.27 11.19 -10.62
C THR A 237 -10.90 10.52 -10.77
N SER A 238 -9.95 11.17 -11.41
CA SER A 238 -8.54 10.75 -11.46
C SER A 238 -7.67 11.77 -10.75
N ILE A 239 -6.72 11.32 -9.93
CA ILE A 239 -5.60 12.16 -9.47
C ILE A 239 -4.44 11.94 -10.44
N ILE A 240 -3.91 13.04 -10.96
CA ILE A 240 -2.91 13.03 -12.04
C ILE A 240 -1.66 13.74 -11.53
N LEU A 241 -0.53 13.02 -11.57
CA LEU A 241 0.79 13.53 -11.21
C LEU A 241 1.66 13.55 -12.47
N ARG A 242 1.90 14.73 -13.03
CA ARG A 242 2.82 14.90 -14.16
C ARG A 242 4.22 15.17 -13.63
N LEU A 243 5.17 14.29 -13.94
CA LEU A 243 6.53 14.43 -13.45
C LEU A 243 7.39 15.05 -14.56
N HIS A 244 8.09 16.12 -14.20
CA HIS A 244 9.04 16.81 -15.05
C HIS A 244 10.43 16.71 -14.42
N LYS A 245 11.42 16.21 -15.15
CA LYS A 245 12.83 16.14 -14.71
C LYS A 245 13.49 17.51 -14.60
N THR A 246 12.94 18.50 -15.30
CA THR A 246 13.37 19.89 -15.24
C THR A 246 12.17 20.78 -15.00
N ALA A 247 12.30 21.76 -14.11
CA ALA A 247 11.24 22.74 -13.86
C ALA A 247 10.80 23.39 -15.19
N PRO A 248 9.49 23.42 -15.49
CA PRO A 248 8.99 24.13 -16.65
C PRO A 248 9.30 25.62 -16.49
N LYS A 249 10.03 26.19 -17.46
CA LYS A 249 10.37 27.63 -17.47
C LYS A 249 9.15 28.50 -17.82
N GLU A 250 8.13 27.92 -18.44
CA GLU A 250 6.85 28.54 -18.78
C GLU A 250 5.72 27.54 -18.48
N GLN A 251 4.59 28.04 -17.99
CA GLN A 251 3.38 27.26 -17.65
C GLN A 251 2.68 26.60 -18.86
N GLN A 252 3.22 26.72 -20.07
CA GLN A 252 2.64 26.18 -21.29
C GLN A 252 3.61 25.19 -21.94
N SER A 253 3.38 23.92 -21.62
CA SER A 253 3.75 22.74 -22.41
C SER A 253 5.24 22.50 -22.67
N LYS A 254 5.96 22.06 -21.63
CA LYS A 254 6.82 20.89 -21.82
C LYS A 254 6.00 19.67 -21.42
N THR A 255 5.76 18.79 -22.38
CA THR A 255 5.16 17.46 -22.17
C THR A 255 5.79 16.81 -20.95
N ALA A 256 4.98 16.23 -20.06
CA ALA A 256 5.52 15.52 -18.90
C ALA A 256 6.47 14.41 -19.35
N ASP A 257 7.54 14.17 -18.58
CA ASP A 257 8.43 13.04 -18.87
C ASP A 257 7.69 11.71 -18.67
N VAL A 258 6.89 11.64 -17.61
CA VAL A 258 5.87 10.61 -17.39
C VAL A 258 4.68 11.22 -16.66
N THR A 259 3.54 10.55 -16.77
CA THR A 259 2.36 10.91 -15.98
C THR A 259 1.87 9.72 -15.17
N ILE A 260 1.61 9.93 -13.90
CA ILE A 260 1.01 8.94 -13.01
C ILE A 260 -0.47 9.24 -12.89
N GLU A 261 -1.30 8.23 -13.12
CA GLU A 261 -2.74 8.33 -12.94
C GLU A 261 -3.20 7.39 -11.82
N ILE A 262 -3.99 7.94 -10.90
CA ILE A 262 -4.70 7.20 -9.86
C ILE A 262 -6.21 7.31 -10.16
N PRO A 263 -6.77 6.38 -10.97
CA PRO A 263 -8.17 6.44 -11.36
C PRO A 263 -9.07 5.94 -10.23
N VAL A 264 -9.86 6.83 -9.64
CA VAL A 264 -10.83 6.46 -8.60
C VAL A 264 -12.00 5.77 -9.27
N VAL A 265 -12.07 4.45 -9.11
CA VAL A 265 -13.15 3.60 -9.62
C VAL A 265 -14.00 3.05 -8.48
N ARG A 266 -13.38 2.77 -7.32
CA ARG A 266 -14.00 2.24 -6.09
C ARG A 266 -13.14 2.63 -4.88
N ARG A 267 -13.23 1.87 -3.78
CA ARG A 267 -12.41 2.03 -2.56
C ARG A 267 -10.93 1.64 -2.73
N GLY A 268 -10.53 1.19 -3.91
CA GLY A 268 -9.16 0.86 -4.22
C GLY A 268 -9.03 0.40 -5.66
N GLY A 269 -7.80 0.40 -6.16
CA GLY A 269 -7.54 0.09 -7.54
C GLY A 269 -6.08 0.26 -7.93
N PRO A 270 -5.77 0.07 -9.22
CA PRO A 270 -4.43 0.19 -9.75
C PRO A 270 -3.98 1.65 -9.85
N VAL A 271 -2.67 1.85 -9.82
CA VAL A 271 -1.98 3.10 -10.17
C VAL A 271 -1.20 2.85 -11.45
N TYR A 272 -1.32 3.78 -12.40
CA TYR A 272 -0.75 3.65 -13.74
C TYR A 272 0.29 4.71 -14.03
N LEU A 273 1.30 4.37 -14.83
CA LEU A 273 2.25 5.29 -15.44
C LEU A 273 2.05 5.33 -16.94
N TRP A 274 2.01 6.53 -17.49
CA TRP A 274 1.93 6.82 -18.91
C TRP A 274 3.27 7.42 -19.35
N PRO A 275 4.09 6.72 -20.15
CA PRO A 275 5.36 7.25 -20.64
C PRO A 275 5.14 8.38 -21.65
N GLY A 276 5.80 9.53 -21.47
CA GLY A 276 5.72 10.67 -22.39
C GLY A 276 4.35 11.37 -22.44
N SER A 277 4.07 12.01 -23.58
CA SER A 277 2.91 12.89 -23.80
C SER A 277 1.59 12.16 -24.06
N ALA A 278 1.47 10.88 -23.69
CA ALA A 278 0.29 10.06 -24.03
C ALA A 278 -1.02 10.68 -23.54
N LEU A 279 -1.01 11.35 -22.38
CA LEU A 279 -2.13 12.11 -21.82
C LEU A 279 -2.25 13.55 -22.35
N ASP A 280 -1.21 14.08 -22.99
CA ASP A 280 -1.12 15.49 -23.42
C ASP A 280 -1.50 15.69 -24.91
N THR A 281 -1.82 14.61 -25.64
CA THR A 281 -2.31 14.75 -27.02
C THR A 281 -3.83 14.98 -27.05
N GLU A 282 -4.31 15.84 -27.97
CA GLU A 282 -5.74 16.14 -28.18
C GLU A 282 -6.65 14.90 -28.35
N ALA A 283 -6.06 13.72 -28.55
CA ALA A 283 -6.70 12.43 -28.74
C ALA A 283 -6.55 11.44 -27.56
N GLY A 284 -5.79 11.76 -26.50
CA GLY A 284 -5.22 10.77 -25.58
C GLY A 284 -5.63 10.83 -24.10
N LEU A 285 -6.58 11.67 -23.71
CA LEU A 285 -7.11 11.61 -22.35
C LEU A 285 -7.86 10.27 -22.14
N PRO A 286 -7.74 9.61 -20.99
CA PRO A 286 -8.16 8.23 -20.84
C PRO A 286 -9.67 8.16 -20.95
N GLN A 287 -10.17 7.48 -21.98
CA GLN A 287 -11.57 7.01 -21.99
C GLN A 287 -11.83 6.00 -20.83
N THR A 288 -10.82 5.68 -20.01
CA THR A 288 -10.94 4.82 -18.83
C THR A 288 -11.70 5.48 -17.68
N ALA A 289 -11.93 6.79 -17.70
CA ALA A 289 -12.84 7.44 -16.74
C ALA A 289 -14.32 7.05 -16.98
N SER A 290 -14.64 6.51 -18.17
CA SER A 290 -15.89 5.75 -18.46
C SER A 290 -15.84 4.29 -17.98
N GLY A 291 -14.78 3.89 -17.27
CA GLY A 291 -14.51 2.54 -16.81
C GLY A 291 -14.17 1.58 -17.96
N PRO A 292 -13.08 0.78 -17.88
CA PRO A 292 -13.17 -0.55 -18.44
C PRO A 292 -14.32 -1.23 -17.69
N GLY A 293 -15.35 -1.71 -18.41
CA GLY A 293 -16.36 -2.58 -17.82
C GLY A 293 -15.66 -3.61 -16.93
N ALA A 294 -16.14 -3.78 -15.70
CA ALA A 294 -15.49 -4.41 -14.54
C ALA A 294 -14.94 -5.85 -14.73
N GLY A 295 -14.09 -6.09 -15.73
CA GLY A 295 -13.66 -7.41 -16.17
C GLY A 295 -12.54 -7.42 -17.21
N ALA A 296 -12.11 -6.29 -17.78
CA ALA A 296 -10.89 -6.25 -18.57
C ALA A 296 -9.68 -6.03 -17.65
N SER A 297 -9.10 -7.13 -17.14
CA SER A 297 -7.74 -7.11 -16.63
C SER A 297 -6.84 -6.57 -17.74
N PRO A 298 -6.00 -5.55 -17.51
CA PRO A 298 -5.07 -5.09 -18.53
C PRO A 298 -4.18 -6.30 -18.89
N SER A 299 -4.29 -6.74 -20.14
CA SER A 299 -3.33 -7.66 -20.75
C SER A 299 -1.93 -7.11 -20.48
N ALA A 300 -0.98 -7.98 -20.11
CA ALA A 300 0.41 -7.62 -19.85
C ALA A 300 0.88 -6.52 -20.81
N ALA A 301 1.10 -5.32 -20.28
CA ALA A 301 1.46 -4.15 -21.08
C ALA A 301 2.77 -4.46 -21.83
N ASP A 302 2.77 -4.25 -23.14
CA ASP A 302 4.01 -4.19 -23.92
C ASP A 302 4.79 -2.95 -23.45
N PRO A 303 5.94 -3.10 -22.76
CA PRO A 303 6.69 -1.98 -22.20
C PRO A 303 7.23 -1.01 -23.27
N GLY A 304 7.21 -1.41 -24.55
CA GLY A 304 7.66 -0.60 -25.68
C GLY A 304 6.58 0.24 -26.35
N ASN A 305 5.29 0.06 -26.00
CA ASN A 305 4.20 0.85 -26.58
C ASN A 305 3.91 2.08 -25.69
N PRO A 306 4.18 3.32 -26.15
CA PRO A 306 3.90 4.52 -25.38
C PRO A 306 2.40 4.72 -25.08
N ASP A 307 1.52 4.04 -25.81
CA ASP A 307 0.06 4.10 -25.60
C ASP A 307 -0.43 3.15 -24.51
N ASN A 308 0.44 2.29 -23.95
CA ASN A 308 0.06 1.33 -22.92
C ASN A 308 0.49 1.82 -21.52
N PRO A 309 -0.45 1.90 -20.55
CA PRO A 309 -0.08 2.25 -19.19
C PRO A 309 0.70 1.13 -18.51
N ILE A 310 1.72 1.49 -17.74
CA ILE A 310 2.51 0.58 -16.89
C ILE A 310 1.87 0.56 -15.50
N TYR A 311 1.56 -0.64 -14.98
CA TYR A 311 1.12 -0.79 -13.59
C TYR A 311 2.26 -0.44 -12.63
N MET A 312 2.02 0.50 -11.72
CA MET A 312 3.02 0.96 -10.77
C MET A 312 2.71 0.68 -9.31
N GLY A 313 1.51 0.20 -9.02
CA GLY A 313 1.10 -0.07 -7.65
C GLY A 313 -0.40 0.10 -7.50
N GLN A 314 -0.81 0.42 -6.29
CA GLN A 314 -2.20 0.37 -5.90
C GLN A 314 -2.57 1.57 -5.03
N TYR A 315 -3.85 1.92 -5.04
CA TYR A 315 -4.42 2.90 -4.14
C TYR A 315 -5.56 2.32 -3.32
N GLY A 316 -5.81 2.95 -2.19
CA GLY A 316 -6.98 2.81 -1.34
C GLY A 316 -7.66 4.17 -1.24
N ALA A 317 -8.99 4.18 -1.29
CA ALA A 317 -9.78 5.40 -1.26
C ALA A 317 -10.85 5.31 -0.16
N SER A 318 -10.95 6.40 0.59
CA SER A 318 -12.09 6.69 1.48
C SER A 318 -13.09 7.59 0.74
N ASN A 319 -14.10 8.08 1.46
CA ASN A 319 -14.97 9.10 0.89
C ASN A 319 -14.22 10.39 0.59
N PHE A 320 -13.18 10.74 1.36
CA PHE A 320 -12.56 12.09 1.33
C PHE A 320 -11.06 12.05 1.05
N SER A 321 -10.50 10.88 0.79
CA SER A 321 -9.07 10.71 0.57
C SER A 321 -8.75 9.57 -0.38
N VAL A 322 -7.61 9.69 -1.03
CA VAL A 322 -6.95 8.63 -1.79
C VAL A 322 -5.52 8.52 -1.29
N GLU A 323 -5.10 7.29 -1.05
CA GLU A 323 -3.75 6.93 -0.62
C GLU A 323 -3.20 5.93 -1.63
N ALA A 324 -1.98 6.13 -2.12
CA ALA A 324 -1.37 5.32 -3.17
C ALA A 324 0.05 4.91 -2.80
N ALA A 325 0.43 3.69 -3.18
CA ALA A 325 1.81 3.21 -3.19
C ALA A 325 2.22 3.15 -4.64
N ILE A 326 3.27 3.87 -4.95
CA ILE A 326 3.86 3.95 -6.27
C ILE A 326 5.24 3.31 -6.16
N SER A 327 5.49 2.28 -6.97
CA SER A 327 6.77 1.58 -6.98
C SER A 327 7.92 2.57 -7.24
N ARG A 328 8.85 2.63 -6.29
CA ARG A 328 10.05 3.46 -6.44
C ARG A 328 10.95 2.94 -7.54
N ALA A 329 11.10 1.62 -7.66
CA ALA A 329 11.95 1.00 -8.68
C ALA A 329 11.53 1.42 -10.10
N ILE A 330 10.22 1.46 -10.38
CA ILE A 330 9.74 1.93 -11.69
C ILE A 330 10.09 3.41 -11.91
N LEU A 331 9.88 4.27 -10.90
CA LEU A 331 10.27 5.68 -11.00
C LEU A 331 11.79 5.88 -11.15
N GLU A 332 12.61 5.00 -10.58
CA GLU A 332 14.06 4.95 -10.76
C GLU A 332 14.45 4.60 -12.21
N ASP A 333 13.75 3.65 -12.84
CA ASP A 333 13.98 3.29 -14.25
C ASP A 333 13.73 4.47 -15.20
N PHE A 334 12.81 5.37 -14.83
CA PHE A 334 12.59 6.63 -15.56
C PHE A 334 13.55 7.76 -15.14
N GLY A 335 14.42 7.55 -14.16
CA GLY A 335 15.46 8.49 -13.74
C GLY A 335 15.00 9.60 -12.80
N PHE A 336 13.86 9.46 -12.10
CA PHE A 336 13.31 10.51 -11.23
C PHE A 336 14.08 10.74 -9.93
N PHE A 337 14.98 9.83 -9.57
CA PHE A 337 15.84 9.96 -8.40
C PHE A 337 17.30 10.25 -8.76
N ASN A 338 17.59 10.50 -10.04
CA ASN A 338 18.91 10.89 -10.49
C ASN A 338 19.24 12.31 -9.99
N PRO A 339 20.52 12.63 -9.71
CA PRO A 339 20.92 13.98 -9.30
C PRO A 339 20.47 15.09 -10.27
N GLU A 340 20.35 14.77 -11.55
CA GLU A 340 19.88 15.70 -12.59
C GLU A 340 18.38 16.04 -12.46
N ALA A 341 17.59 15.20 -11.80
CA ALA A 341 16.16 15.41 -11.56
C ALA A 341 15.88 16.27 -10.30
N GLN A 342 16.92 16.78 -9.62
CA GLN A 342 16.75 17.62 -8.43
C GLN A 342 16.01 18.93 -8.70
N ASP A 343 16.15 19.48 -9.91
CA ASP A 343 15.42 20.66 -10.37
C ASP A 343 14.04 20.32 -10.96
N GLY A 344 13.63 19.05 -10.88
CA GLY A 344 12.35 18.60 -11.40
C GLY A 344 11.17 18.91 -10.47
N VAL A 345 9.97 18.77 -11.00
CA VAL A 345 8.72 19.06 -10.30
C VAL A 345 7.67 17.99 -10.60
N ILE A 346 6.74 17.82 -9.66
CA ILE A 346 5.49 17.11 -9.85
C ILE A 346 4.40 18.17 -10.02
N GLU A 347 3.79 18.24 -11.20
CA GLU A 347 2.58 19.01 -11.42
C GLU A 347 1.36 18.17 -11.01
N LEU A 348 0.56 18.72 -10.10
CA LEU A 348 -0.60 18.05 -9.53
C LEU A 348 -1.90 18.57 -10.15
N SER A 349 -2.74 17.64 -10.58
CA SER A 349 -4.07 17.93 -11.08
C SER A 349 -5.09 16.85 -10.71
N THR A 350 -6.37 17.19 -10.84
CA THR A 350 -7.47 16.21 -10.80
C THR A 350 -8.25 16.29 -12.09
N GLY A 351 -8.60 15.14 -12.67
CA GLY A 351 -9.53 15.03 -13.80
C GLY A 351 -10.87 14.48 -13.34
N VAL A 352 -11.98 15.02 -13.85
CA VAL A 352 -13.32 14.47 -13.64
C VAL A 352 -14.00 14.34 -14.99
N SER A 353 -14.59 13.18 -15.27
CA SER A 353 -15.37 12.95 -16.48
C SER A 353 -16.81 12.54 -16.16
N ASP A 354 -17.79 13.18 -16.81
CA ASP A 354 -19.18 12.72 -16.83
C ASP A 354 -19.89 13.24 -18.09
N ALA A 355 -20.83 12.46 -18.62
CA ALA A 355 -21.69 12.82 -19.74
C ALA A 355 -20.95 13.39 -20.99
N GLY A 356 -19.75 12.89 -21.28
CA GLY A 356 -18.95 13.33 -22.43
C GLY A 356 -18.26 14.69 -22.23
N ILE A 357 -18.23 15.20 -20.99
CA ILE A 357 -17.44 16.35 -20.57
C ILE A 357 -16.34 15.83 -19.66
N PHE A 358 -15.11 16.24 -19.93
CA PHE A 358 -13.96 16.07 -19.06
C PHE A 358 -13.47 17.45 -18.61
N GLU A 359 -13.23 17.63 -17.32
CA GLU A 359 -12.57 18.82 -16.80
C GLU A 359 -11.37 18.42 -15.95
N GLU A 360 -10.24 19.08 -16.22
CA GLU A 360 -9.00 18.92 -15.47
C GLU A 360 -8.65 20.21 -14.74
N PHE A 361 -8.31 20.06 -13.47
CA PHE A 361 -8.06 21.15 -12.52
C PHE A 361 -6.61 21.08 -12.06
N TYR A 362 -5.80 22.08 -12.44
CA TYR A 362 -4.38 22.17 -12.12
C TYR A 362 -4.17 22.95 -10.82
N TYR A 363 -3.51 22.37 -9.81
CA TYR A 363 -3.36 22.98 -8.48
C TYR A 363 -2.01 23.65 -8.28
N GLY A 364 -0.92 22.97 -8.60
CA GLY A 364 0.41 23.51 -8.33
C GLY A 364 1.55 22.55 -8.65
N LEU A 365 2.76 23.03 -8.39
CA LEU A 365 4.00 22.30 -8.59
C LEU A 365 4.60 21.91 -7.23
N ILE A 366 4.94 20.64 -7.06
CA ILE A 366 5.65 20.12 -5.90
C ILE A 366 7.10 19.84 -6.35
N PRO A 367 8.12 20.51 -5.79
CA PRO A 367 9.50 20.25 -6.18
C PRO A 367 9.90 18.80 -5.86
N LEU A 368 10.51 18.09 -6.82
CA LEU A 368 10.94 16.70 -6.61
C LEU A 368 11.97 16.59 -5.48
N ALA A 369 12.87 17.56 -5.37
CA ALA A 369 13.84 17.62 -4.26
C ALA A 369 13.16 17.56 -2.88
N GLU A 370 11.98 18.17 -2.74
CA GLU A 370 11.23 18.13 -1.48
C GLU A 370 10.67 16.74 -1.16
N VAL A 371 10.15 16.05 -2.16
CA VAL A 371 9.65 14.68 -2.04
C VAL A 371 10.78 13.73 -1.68
N ILE A 372 11.94 13.90 -2.33
CA ILE A 372 13.13 13.05 -2.13
C ILE A 372 13.75 13.26 -0.74
N GLN A 373 13.86 14.50 -0.29
CA GLN A 373 14.44 14.81 1.03
C GLN A 373 13.51 14.45 2.19
N GLY A 374 12.19 14.47 1.98
CA GLY A 374 11.21 14.12 3.00
C GLY A 374 11.20 12.64 3.42
N GLY A 375 11.89 11.76 2.69
CA GLY A 375 12.00 10.33 2.97
C GLY A 375 13.30 9.87 3.64
N ARG A 376 14.15 10.80 4.08
CA ARG A 376 15.46 10.49 4.68
C ARG A 376 15.45 10.49 6.21
#